data_AF-A0A2V9X9W8-F1
#
_entry.id   AF-A0A2V9X9W8-F1
#
_cell.length_a   1.000
_cell.length_b   1.000
_cell.length_c   1.000
_cell.angle_alpha   90.00
_cell.angle_beta   90.00
_cell.angle_gamma   90.00
#
_symmetry.space_group_name_H-M   'P 1'
#
loop_
_entity.id
_entity.type
_entity.pdbx_description
1 polymer ?
#
loop_
_entity_poly.entity_id
_entity_poly.type
_entity_poly.pdbx_seq_one_letter_code
_entity_poly.pdbx_strand_id
1 'polypeptide(L)' 'MIDKEHLRNKQVAFRLLNSNRVNIGVVLHAENDGFWIDSPHLVGELQQDLGWGQTVTQIQTPVLFVPTSSLMFLLATQE' A
#
# COMPACT_ATOMS: atom_id res chain seq x y z
N MET A 1 3.01 2.42 -21.60
CA MET A 1 3.11 2.24 -20.14
C MET A 1 2.31 3.37 -19.52
N ILE A 2 1.34 3.07 -18.65
CA ILE A 2 0.56 4.13 -17.98
C ILE A 2 1.54 4.85 -17.04
N ASP A 3 1.76 6.14 -17.25
CA ASP A 3 2.52 6.96 -16.31
C ASP A 3 1.73 7.02 -14.98
N LYS A 4 2.31 6.49 -13.91
CA LYS A 4 1.70 6.41 -12.58
C LYS A 4 2.23 7.48 -11.63
N GLU A 5 3.19 8.31 -12.05
CA GLU A 5 3.81 9.34 -11.19
C GLU A 5 2.79 10.38 -10.72
N HIS A 6 1.72 10.60 -11.49
CA HIS A 6 0.61 11.47 -11.10
C HIS A 6 -0.13 11.01 -9.83
N LEU A 7 0.08 9.76 -9.37
CA LEU A 7 -0.50 9.26 -8.13
C LEU A 7 0.36 9.60 -6.90
N ARG A 8 1.58 10.10 -7.07
CA ARG A 8 2.47 10.48 -5.97
C ARG A 8 1.80 11.51 -5.06
N ASN A 9 1.92 11.28 -3.76
CA ASN A 9 1.30 12.03 -2.66
C ASN A 9 -0.23 12.05 -2.67
N LYS A 10 -0.90 11.24 -3.50
CA LYS A 10 -2.36 11.11 -3.46
C LYS A 10 -2.78 10.09 -2.42
N GLN A 11 -3.87 10.39 -1.74
CA GLN A 11 -4.57 9.40 -0.93
C GLN A 11 -5.26 8.40 -1.86
N VAL A 12 -5.11 7.12 -1.56
CA VAL A 12 -5.67 6.02 -2.33
C VAL A 12 -6.41 5.05 -1.44
N ALA A 13 -7.50 4.49 -1.97
CA ALA A 13 -8.15 3.32 -1.42
C ALA A 13 -7.82 2.11 -2.30
N PHE A 14 -7.35 1.01 -1.72
CA PHE A 14 -6.91 -0.15 -2.48
C PHE A 14 -7.33 -1.46 -1.82
N ARG A 15 -7.50 -2.49 -2.64
CA ARG A 15 -7.82 -3.84 -2.19
C ARG A 15 -6.83 -4.85 -2.78
N LEU A 16 -6.33 -5.74 -1.94
CA LEU A 16 -5.46 -6.83 -2.36
C LEU A 16 -6.28 -8.01 -2.88
N LEU A 17 -5.71 -8.78 -3.82
CA LEU A 17 -6.25 -10.06 -4.25
C LEU A 17 -6.40 -10.98 -3.04
N ASN A 18 -7.51 -11.72 -2.99
CA ASN A 18 -7.88 -12.61 -1.88
C ASN A 18 -8.13 -11.91 -0.53
N SER A 19 -8.17 -10.57 -0.49
CA SER A 19 -8.62 -9.82 0.67
C SER A 19 -9.99 -9.21 0.40
N ASN A 20 -10.91 -9.33 1.38
CA ASN A 20 -12.20 -8.64 1.35
C ASN A 20 -12.12 -7.23 1.93
N ARG A 21 -10.94 -6.81 2.38
CA ARG A 21 -10.74 -5.53 3.05
C ARG A 21 -10.22 -4.47 2.10
N VAL A 22 -10.78 -3.27 2.21
CA VAL A 22 -10.24 -2.06 1.59
C VAL A 22 -9.31 -1.37 2.58
N ASN A 23 -8.13 -1.00 2.11
CA ASN A 23 -7.13 -0.25 2.85
C ASN A 23 -7.05 1.17 2.30
N ILE A 24 -6.65 2.11 3.15
CA ILE A 24 -6.43 3.51 2.77
C ILE A 24 -4.96 3.83 3.06
N GLY A 25 -4.33 4.54 2.15
CA GLY A 25 -2.96 5.01 2.32
C GLY A 25 -2.62 6.17 1.40
N VAL A 26 -1.36 6.60 1.43
CA VAL A 26 -0.81 7.64 0.57
C VAL A 26 0.30 7.03 -0.29
N VAL A 27 0.24 7.23 -1.60
CA VAL A 27 1.31 6.76 -2.50
C VAL A 27 2.53 7.68 -2.33
N LEU A 28 3.65 7.15 -1.85
CA LEU A 28 4.90 7.90 -1.72
C LEU A 28 5.70 7.90 -3.03
N HIS A 29 5.65 6.79 -3.75
CA HIS A 29 6.30 6.60 -5.04
C HIS A 29 5.56 5.52 -5.86
N ALA A 30 5.57 5.67 -7.18
CA ALA A 30 4.97 4.71 -8.09
C ALA A 30 6.04 4.10 -8.99
N GLU A 31 6.00 2.79 -9.17
CA GLU A 31 6.94 2.05 -10.01
C GLU A 31 6.18 1.28 -11.09
N ASN A 32 6.94 0.74 -12.04
CA ASN A 32 6.37 -0.01 -13.17
C ASN A 32 5.52 -1.19 -12.69
N ASP A 33 5.98 -1.88 -11.65
CA ASP A 33 5.39 -3.09 -11.10
C ASP A 33 4.63 -2.88 -9.78
N GLY A 34 4.62 -1.69 -9.18
CA GLY A 34 3.93 -1.49 -7.91
C GLY A 34 3.87 -0.05 -7.39
N PHE A 35 3.51 0.07 -6.12
CA PHE A 35 3.36 1.34 -5.42
C PHE A 35 3.98 1.24 -4.03
N TRP A 36 4.75 2.25 -3.65
CA TRP A 36 5.13 2.48 -2.26
C TRP A 36 4.01 3.24 -1.58
N ILE A 37 3.32 2.63 -0.62
CA ILE A 37 2.15 3.20 0.05
C ILE A 37 2.42 3.29 1.55
N ASP A 38 2.26 4.49 2.10
CA ASP A 38 2.13 4.71 3.53
C ASP A 38 0.67 4.41 3.95
N SER A 39 0.47 3.36 4.73
CA SER A 39 -0.85 2.94 5.23
C SER A 39 -0.75 2.55 6.70
N PRO A 40 -0.85 3.53 7.63
CA PRO A 40 -0.62 3.27 9.06
C PRO A 40 -1.53 2.20 9.65
N HIS A 41 -2.78 2.11 9.18
CA HIS A 41 -3.73 1.09 9.65
C HIS A 41 -3.30 -0.32 9.22
N LEU A 42 -2.94 -0.52 7.96
CA LEU A 42 -2.50 -1.83 7.46
C LEU A 42 -1.16 -2.24 8.10
N VAL A 43 -0.24 -1.29 8.28
CA VAL A 43 1.00 -1.51 9.05
C VAL A 43 0.69 -1.96 10.48
N GLY A 44 -0.23 -1.27 11.16
CA GLY A 44 -0.62 -1.62 12.53
C GLY A 44 -1.20 -3.04 12.65
N GLU A 45 -1.89 -3.52 11.63
CA GLU A 45 -2.37 -4.91 11.58
C GLU A 45 -1.25 -5.90 11.36
N LEU A 46 -0.32 -5.59 10.45
CA LEU A 46 0.85 -6.45 10.22
C LEU A 46 1.76 -6.51 11.45
N GLN A 47 1.79 -5.46 12.28
CA GLN A 47 2.47 -5.47 13.58
C GLN A 47 1.80 -6.42 14.59
N GLN A 48 0.49 -6.64 14.46
CA GLN A 48 -0.27 -7.57 15.32
C GLN A 48 -0.31 -9.01 14.76
N ASP A 49 0.14 -9.22 13.52
CA ASP A 49 0.19 -10.53 12.89
C ASP A 49 1.23 -11.45 13.57
N LEU A 50 0.87 -12.71 13.77
CA LEU A 50 1.74 -13.69 14.45
C LEU A 50 3.01 -14.03 13.67
N GLY A 51 2.98 -13.94 12.33
CA GLY A 51 4.12 -14.22 11.47
C GLY A 51 4.98 -12.98 11.18
N TRP A 52 4.34 -11.84 10.94
CA TRP A 52 5.01 -10.62 10.50
C TRP A 52 5.31 -9.61 11.62
N GLY A 53 4.61 -9.68 12.75
CA GLY A 53 4.59 -8.61 13.75
C GLY A 53 5.95 -8.19 14.28
N GLN A 54 6.80 -9.16 14.62
CA GLN A 54 8.17 -8.90 15.09
C GLN A 54 9.02 -8.18 14.03
N THR A 55 8.95 -8.63 12.78
CA THR A 55 9.70 -8.06 11.67
C THR A 55 9.27 -6.62 11.39
N VAL A 56 7.96 -6.36 11.33
CA VAL A 56 7.43 -5.03 11.02
C VAL A 56 7.74 -4.03 12.13
N THR A 57 7.70 -4.46 13.41
CA THR A 57 7.98 -3.60 14.57
C THR A 57 9.45 -3.12 14.63
N GLN A 58 10.38 -3.86 14.03
CA GLN A 58 11.80 -3.49 13.98
C GLN A 58 12.12 -2.45 12.90
N ILE A 59 11.19 -2.17 11.98
CA ILE A 59 11.36 -1.18 10.93
C ILE A 59 10.97 0.19 11.50
N GLN A 60 11.90 1.16 11.48
CA GLN A 60 11.71 2.47 12.11
C GLN A 60 10.57 3.29 11.47
N THR A 61 10.40 3.20 10.15
CA THR A 61 9.34 3.85 9.37
C THR A 61 8.84 2.89 8.30
N PRO A 62 7.99 1.90 8.66
CA PRO A 62 7.54 0.89 7.73
C PRO A 62 6.65 1.49 6.64
N VAL A 63 6.95 1.15 5.40
CA VAL A 63 6.17 1.51 4.21
C VAL A 63 5.90 0.24 3.42
N LEU A 64 4.74 0.17 2.77
CA LEU A 64 4.33 -1.02 2.04
C LEU A 64 4.70 -0.88 0.58
N PHE A 65 5.41 -1.87 0.04
CA PHE A 65 5.41 -2.07 -1.41
C PHE A 65 4.23 -2.94 -1.79
N VAL A 66 3.35 -2.42 -2.64
CA VAL A 66 2.16 -3.13 -3.14
C VAL A 66 2.33 -3.39 -4.63
N PRO A 67 2.64 -4.64 -5.04
CA PRO A 67 2.71 -5.01 -6.44
C PRO A 67 1.38 -4.78 -7.17
N THR A 68 1.42 -4.32 -8.41
CA THR A 68 0.24 -4.15 -9.26
C THR A 68 -0.47 -5.49 -9.47
N SER A 69 0.29 -6.60 -9.52
CA SER A 69 -0.24 -7.96 -9.63
C SER A 69 -0.98 -8.44 -8.39
N SER A 70 -0.77 -7.82 -7.22
CA SER A 70 -1.50 -8.15 -5.99
C SER A 70 -2.71 -7.26 -5.77
N LEU A 71 -2.91 -6.22 -6.58
CA LEU A 71 -4.06 -5.32 -6.50
C LEU A 71 -5.26 -5.91 -7.24
N MET A 72 -6.42 -5.89 -6.58
CA MET A 72 -7.69 -6.04 -7.27
C MET A 72 -8.16 -4.73 -7.90
N PHE A 73 -8.01 -3.62 -7.16
CA PHE A 73 -8.22 -2.27 -7.64
C PHE A 73 -7.50 -1.26 -6.75
N LEU A 74 -7.23 -0.08 -7.31
CA LEU A 74 -6.74 1.11 -6.62
C LEU A 74 -7.57 2.30 -7.10
N LEU A 75 -8.13 3.03 -6.14
CA LEU A 75 -8.95 4.21 -6.34
C LEU A 75 -8.17 5.43 -5.86
N ALA A 76 -8.11 6.46 -6.69
CA ALA A 76 -7.46 7.74 -6.39
C ALA A 76 -8.33 8.88 -6.92
N THR A 77 -8.17 10.08 -6.37
CA THR A 77 -8.76 11.28 -6.96
C THR A 77 -8.02 11.65 -8.25
N GLN A 78 -8.78 11.98 -9.29
CA GLN A 78 -8.23 12.35 -10.59
C GLN A 78 -7.52 13.72 -10.54
N GLU A 79 -8.00 14.62 -9.68
CA GLU A 79 -7.48 15.99 -9.47
C GLU A 79 -6.09 16.02 -8.85
#